data_AF-A0A6B0DIH7-F1
#
_entry.id   AF-A0A6B0DIH7-F1
#
_cell.length_a   1.000
_cell.length_b   1.000
_cell.length_c   1.000
_cell.angle_alpha   90.00
_cell.angle_beta   90.00
_cell.angle_gamma   90.00
#
_symmetry.space_group_name_H-M   'P 1'
#
loop_
_entity.id
_entity.type
_entity.pdbx_description
1 polymer ?
#
loop_
_entity_poly.entity_id
_entity_poly.type
_entity_poly.pdbx_seq_one_letter_code
_entity_poly.pdbx_strand_id
1 'polypeptide(L)'
;MQNAGGRRFTEDNTMIDFIFNEPAAYIGELNAIVISDLHIGIEREYEKNGVIIGKQNMLEDLESIIKQNNADKLIIIGDVKHAINPSEKEKMEIIKFFSRISRYVKVIIIKGNHDGGIEKFLDLEIHGPRGIRLGDFYFNHGHTWPDSSLDSSKYLLMGHLHPEVGVIIPGSHRKFHRCWLIGRPNRKMQEYYKFNGKIVIFPAFNPLVGMSIKEYAPGPLFKNSLISMEKMDVYLLDSRHLGSLSSLKKEKIINKLKDIE
;
A
#
# COMPACT_ATOMS: atom_id res chain seq x y z
N MET A 1 -4.24 -28.07 -15.61
CA MET A 1 -4.14 -26.59 -15.71
C MET A 1 -5.35 -26.00 -14.98
N GLN A 2 -5.18 -25.60 -13.72
CA GLN A 2 -6.25 -24.99 -12.91
C GLN A 2 -6.17 -23.46 -13.05
N ASN A 3 -7.31 -22.83 -13.30
CA ASN A 3 -7.49 -21.38 -13.34
C ASN A 3 -6.94 -20.72 -12.06
N ALA A 4 -5.97 -19.82 -12.20
CA ALA A 4 -5.48 -18.94 -11.14
C ALA A 4 -6.43 -17.75 -10.93
N GLY A 5 -7.72 -18.02 -10.70
CA GLY A 5 -8.69 -16.98 -10.37
C GLY A 5 -8.38 -16.40 -8.98
N GLY A 6 -8.23 -15.07 -8.89
CA GLY A 6 -8.32 -14.21 -7.71
C GLY A 6 -8.18 -14.87 -6.33
N ARG A 7 -7.07 -15.57 -6.07
CA ARG A 7 -6.85 -16.15 -4.74
C ARG A 7 -6.69 -15.00 -3.75
N ARG A 8 -7.39 -15.10 -2.63
CA ARG A 8 -7.32 -14.17 -1.52
C ARG A 8 -6.81 -14.92 -0.31
N PHE A 9 -6.11 -14.22 0.58
CA PHE A 9 -5.86 -14.72 1.93
C PHE A 9 -6.29 -13.70 2.95
N THR A 10 -6.84 -14.20 4.04
CA THR A 10 -7.31 -13.43 5.17
C THR A 10 -6.43 -13.84 6.35
N GLU A 11 -5.86 -12.89 7.07
CA GLU A 11 -5.25 -13.19 8.37
C GLU A 11 -6.40 -13.50 9.34
N ASP A 12 -6.25 -14.49 10.23
CA ASP A 12 -7.34 -14.88 11.13
C ASP A 12 -7.96 -13.65 11.83
N ASN A 13 -9.28 -13.51 11.69
CA ASN A 13 -10.05 -12.37 12.18
C ASN A 13 -9.72 -11.01 11.51
N THR A 14 -9.35 -10.96 10.23
CA THR A 14 -9.41 -9.73 9.41
C THR A 14 -10.65 -9.71 8.50
N MET A 15 -11.19 -8.52 8.24
CA MET A 15 -12.18 -8.27 7.19
C MET A 15 -11.52 -7.77 5.90
N ILE A 16 -10.22 -8.03 5.75
CA ILE A 16 -9.37 -7.57 4.65
C ILE A 16 -8.82 -8.81 3.97
N ASP A 17 -9.13 -8.95 2.69
CA ASP A 17 -8.66 -10.02 1.83
C ASP A 17 -7.47 -9.52 1.02
N PHE A 18 -6.26 -9.97 1.36
CA PHE A 18 -5.08 -9.65 0.56
C PHE A 18 -5.11 -10.47 -0.73
N ILE A 19 -4.91 -9.81 -1.87
CA ILE A 19 -4.95 -10.46 -3.18
C ILE A 19 -3.61 -11.15 -3.41
N PHE A 20 -3.66 -12.46 -3.64
CA PHE A 20 -2.47 -13.29 -3.77
C PHE A 20 -1.60 -12.81 -4.93
N ASN A 21 -0.30 -12.63 -4.65
CA ASN A 21 0.72 -12.08 -5.55
C ASN A 21 0.50 -10.63 -6.01
N GLU A 22 -0.51 -9.93 -5.49
CA GLU A 22 -0.80 -8.55 -5.88
C GLU A 22 -0.63 -7.59 -4.70
N PRO A 23 -0.08 -6.38 -4.91
CA PRO A 23 0.00 -5.33 -3.90
C PRO A 23 -1.36 -4.62 -3.72
N ALA A 24 -2.43 -5.40 -3.57
CA ALA A 24 -3.80 -4.94 -3.49
C ALA A 24 -4.60 -5.77 -2.47
N ALA A 25 -5.57 -5.14 -1.82
CA ALA A 25 -6.51 -5.82 -0.93
C ALA A 25 -7.94 -5.59 -1.38
N TYR A 26 -8.81 -6.56 -1.12
CA TYR A 26 -10.25 -6.42 -1.28
C TYR A 26 -10.92 -6.31 0.10
N ILE A 27 -11.84 -5.36 0.23
CA ILE A 27 -12.65 -5.18 1.44
C ILE A 27 -14.11 -5.41 1.07
N GLY A 28 -14.66 -6.56 1.49
CA GLY A 28 -16.01 -6.99 1.13
C GLY A 28 -17.12 -6.05 1.60
N GLU A 29 -17.02 -5.53 2.84
CA GLU A 29 -18.01 -4.59 3.41
C GLU A 29 -18.13 -3.30 2.57
N LEU A 30 -17.02 -2.85 2.00
CA LEU A 30 -16.97 -1.67 1.14
C LEU A 30 -17.13 -2.02 -0.36
N ASN A 31 -17.10 -3.30 -0.70
CA ASN A 31 -16.93 -3.85 -2.05
C ASN A 31 -15.80 -3.16 -2.85
N ALA A 32 -14.67 -2.90 -2.18
CA ALA A 32 -13.61 -2.06 -2.70
C ALA A 32 -12.29 -2.80 -2.90
N ILE A 33 -11.60 -2.52 -4.01
CA ILE A 33 -10.16 -2.73 -4.12
C ILE A 33 -9.43 -1.57 -3.45
N VAL A 34 -8.41 -1.88 -2.66
CA VAL A 34 -7.57 -0.90 -1.97
C VAL A 34 -6.12 -1.10 -2.40
N ILE A 35 -5.48 0.00 -2.80
CA ILE A 35 -4.06 0.05 -3.18
C ILE A 35 -3.40 1.30 -2.60
N SER A 36 -2.08 1.40 -2.70
CA SER A 36 -1.32 2.58 -2.27
C SER A 36 -0.13 2.84 -3.20
N ASP A 37 0.35 4.09 -3.22
CA ASP A 37 1.64 4.47 -3.81
C ASP A 37 1.77 4.10 -5.31
N LEU A 38 0.97 4.76 -6.15
CA LEU A 38 1.02 4.58 -7.60
C LEU A 38 2.20 5.30 -8.25
N HIS A 39 2.62 6.46 -7.73
CA HIS A 39 3.71 7.28 -8.27
C HIS A 39 3.72 7.36 -9.81
N ILE A 40 2.57 7.66 -10.42
CA ILE A 40 2.48 7.76 -11.88
C ILE A 40 3.49 8.80 -12.37
N GLY A 41 4.38 8.38 -13.27
CA GLY A 41 5.41 9.21 -13.88
C GLY A 41 6.80 9.11 -13.24
N ILE A 42 7.03 8.23 -12.26
CA ILE A 42 8.35 8.00 -11.66
C ILE A 42 9.41 7.56 -12.67
N GLU A 43 9.02 6.92 -13.77
CA GLU A 43 9.89 6.48 -14.85
C GLU A 43 10.74 7.63 -15.39
N ARG A 44 10.19 8.84 -15.44
CA ARG A 44 10.89 10.04 -15.91
C ARG A 44 12.05 10.44 -15.02
N GLU A 45 11.96 10.19 -13.72
CA GLU A 45 13.08 10.45 -12.81
C GLU A 45 14.22 9.47 -13.07
N TYR A 46 13.89 8.19 -13.25
CA TYR A 46 14.88 7.18 -13.61
C TYR A 46 15.54 7.48 -14.97
N GLU A 47 14.76 7.84 -15.98
CA GLU A 47 15.27 8.22 -17.31
C GLU A 47 16.21 9.43 -17.23
N LYS A 48 15.88 10.46 -16.44
CA LYS A 48 16.76 11.60 -16.19
C LYS A 48 18.08 11.21 -15.54
N ASN A 49 18.07 10.16 -14.73
CA ASN A 49 19.26 9.59 -14.10
C ASN A 49 19.97 8.55 -15.00
N GLY A 50 19.60 8.46 -16.28
CA GLY A 50 20.25 7.58 -17.26
C GLY A 50 19.80 6.11 -17.19
N VAL A 51 18.73 5.81 -16.46
CA VAL A 51 18.17 4.46 -16.33
C VAL A 51 17.01 4.28 -17.30
N ILE A 52 17.12 3.31 -18.20
CA ILE A 52 16.05 2.96 -19.14
C ILE A 52 15.07 2.04 -18.43
N ILE A 53 13.84 2.52 -18.23
CA ILE A 53 12.76 1.76 -17.60
C ILE A 53 11.89 1.12 -18.68
N GLY A 54 11.67 -0.18 -18.57
CA GLY A 54 10.73 -0.90 -19.44
C GLY A 54 9.28 -0.49 -19.17
N LYS A 55 8.38 -0.86 -20.09
CA LYS A 55 6.94 -0.60 -19.92
C LYS A 55 6.42 -1.22 -18.62
N GLN A 56 5.77 -0.41 -17.79
CA GLN A 56 4.99 -0.87 -16.64
C GLN A 56 3.52 -1.07 -17.06
N ASN A 57 2.89 -2.15 -16.60
CA ASN A 57 1.50 -2.49 -16.95
C ASN A 57 0.51 -2.17 -15.81
N MET A 58 0.84 -1.21 -14.93
CA MET A 58 0.03 -0.89 -13.74
C MET A 58 -1.45 -0.67 -14.03
N LEU A 59 -1.77 -0.04 -15.18
CA LEU A 59 -3.16 0.20 -15.58
C LEU A 59 -3.88 -1.11 -15.90
N GLU A 60 -3.27 -1.96 -16.73
CA GLU A 60 -3.81 -3.25 -17.10
C GLU A 60 -3.90 -4.20 -15.90
N ASP A 61 -2.89 -4.21 -15.03
CA ASP A 61 -2.86 -5.00 -13.80
C ASP A 61 -4.02 -4.60 -12.88
N LEU A 62 -4.22 -3.29 -12.67
CA LEU A 62 -5.31 -2.77 -11.85
C LEU A 62 -6.70 -3.06 -12.46
N GLU A 63 -6.86 -2.90 -13.77
CA GLU A 63 -8.10 -3.29 -14.47
C GLU A 63 -8.41 -4.78 -14.27
N SER A 64 -7.39 -5.64 -14.36
CA SER A 64 -7.51 -7.09 -14.16
C SER A 64 -7.94 -7.40 -12.73
N ILE A 65 -7.27 -6.82 -11.73
CA ILE A 65 -7.59 -6.99 -10.31
C ILE A 65 -9.04 -6.58 -10.02
N ILE A 66 -9.46 -5.41 -10.50
CA ILE A 66 -10.83 -4.91 -10.31
C ILE A 66 -11.86 -5.89 -10.89
N LYS A 67 -11.68 -6.31 -12.14
CA LYS A 67 -12.61 -7.20 -12.85
C LYS A 67 -12.70 -8.58 -12.20
N GLN A 68 -11.56 -9.16 -11.85
CA GLN A 68 -11.51 -10.50 -11.23
C GLN A 68 -12.19 -10.53 -9.85
N ASN A 69 -12.20 -9.40 -9.14
CA ASN A 69 -12.78 -9.30 -7.81
C ASN A 69 -14.20 -8.71 -7.80
N ASN A 70 -14.73 -8.32 -8.97
CA ASN A 70 -16.06 -7.70 -9.14
C ASN A 70 -16.30 -6.52 -8.17
N ALA A 71 -15.26 -5.72 -7.94
CA ALA A 71 -15.35 -4.56 -7.04
C ALA A 71 -16.13 -3.43 -7.71
N ASP A 72 -16.83 -2.63 -6.91
CA ASP A 72 -17.53 -1.41 -7.38
C ASP A 72 -16.73 -0.13 -7.09
N LYS A 73 -15.72 -0.23 -6.22
CA LYS A 73 -14.89 0.88 -5.75
C LYS A 73 -13.41 0.55 -5.87
N LEU A 74 -12.63 1.58 -6.17
CA LEU A 74 -11.19 1.62 -5.97
C LEU A 74 -10.86 2.71 -4.97
N ILE A 75 -10.18 2.34 -3.89
CA ILE A 75 -9.68 3.26 -2.87
C ILE A 75 -8.15 3.31 -2.98
N ILE A 76 -7.60 4.52 -3.16
CA ILE A 76 -6.15 4.72 -3.28
C ILE A 76 -5.66 5.49 -2.07
N ILE A 77 -4.75 4.87 -1.32
CA ILE A 77 -4.14 5.46 -0.12
C ILE A 77 -2.89 6.26 -0.51
N GLY A 78 -3.09 7.37 -1.21
CA GLY A 78 -2.07 8.40 -1.48
C GLY A 78 -0.98 8.04 -2.48
N ASP A 79 -0.16 9.06 -2.72
CA ASP A 79 0.93 9.14 -3.69
C ASP A 79 0.53 8.60 -5.06
N VAL A 80 -0.53 9.21 -5.61
CA VAL A 80 -1.04 8.92 -6.95
C VAL A 80 -0.04 9.36 -8.01
N LYS A 81 0.49 10.57 -7.86
CA LYS A 81 1.43 11.18 -8.81
C LYS A 81 2.83 11.21 -8.23
N HIS A 82 3.84 11.01 -9.07
CA HIS A 82 5.23 11.12 -8.61
C HIS A 82 5.67 12.58 -8.45
N ALA A 83 5.39 13.44 -9.43
CA ALA A 83 5.73 14.84 -9.34
C ALA A 83 4.77 15.63 -8.44
N ILE A 84 5.28 16.37 -7.46
CA ILE A 84 4.48 17.29 -6.64
C ILE A 84 3.83 18.36 -7.54
N ASN A 85 4.58 18.86 -8.52
CA ASN A 85 4.08 19.77 -9.55
C ASN A 85 4.25 19.12 -10.92
N PRO A 86 3.29 18.30 -11.38
CA PRO A 86 3.39 17.63 -12.68
C PRO A 86 3.29 18.64 -13.83
N SER A 87 4.02 18.37 -14.91
CA SER A 87 3.83 19.03 -16.20
C SER A 87 2.44 18.73 -16.78
N GLU A 88 1.99 19.52 -17.77
CA GLU A 88 0.71 19.26 -18.45
C GLU A 88 0.67 17.86 -19.08
N LYS A 89 1.79 17.38 -19.61
CA LYS A 89 1.89 16.01 -20.15
C LYS A 89 1.62 14.96 -19.07
N GLU A 90 2.25 15.10 -17.89
CA GLU A 90 2.05 14.18 -16.76
C GLU A 90 0.61 14.24 -16.24
N LYS A 91 0.01 15.43 -16.15
CA LYS A 91 -1.41 15.57 -15.80
C LYS A 91 -2.31 14.81 -16.78
N MET A 92 -2.07 14.95 -18.08
CA MET A 92 -2.85 14.26 -19.11
C MET A 92 -2.70 12.73 -19.04
N GLU A 93 -1.55 12.21 -18.62
CA GLU A 93 -1.35 10.78 -18.40
C GLU A 93 -2.15 10.28 -17.19
N ILE A 94 -2.11 11.01 -16.08
CA ILE A 94 -2.92 10.72 -14.89
C ILE A 94 -4.42 10.76 -15.22
N ILE A 95 -4.87 11.78 -15.94
CA ILE A 95 -6.28 11.90 -16.38
C ILE A 95 -6.67 10.71 -17.24
N LYS A 96 -5.84 10.29 -18.20
CA LYS A 96 -6.11 9.12 -19.06
C LYS A 96 -6.16 7.83 -18.27
N PHE A 97 -5.25 7.64 -17.31
CA PHE A 97 -5.24 6.49 -16.41
C PHE A 97 -6.58 6.36 -15.69
N PHE A 98 -7.02 7.43 -15.01
CA PHE A 98 -8.27 7.41 -14.26
C PHE A 98 -9.51 7.41 -15.15
N SER A 99 -9.49 8.06 -16.31
CA SER A 99 -10.60 8.00 -17.27
C SER A 99 -10.88 6.57 -17.75
N ARG A 100 -9.86 5.70 -17.72
CA ARG A 100 -10.01 4.29 -18.07
C ARG A 100 -10.49 3.46 -16.88
N ILE A 101 -9.92 3.65 -15.69
CA ILE A 101 -10.33 2.97 -14.47
C ILE A 101 -11.78 3.30 -14.07
N SER A 102 -12.18 4.57 -14.15
CA SER A 102 -13.52 5.03 -13.76
C SER A 102 -14.66 4.45 -14.62
N ARG A 103 -14.34 3.72 -15.71
CA ARG A 103 -15.34 2.98 -16.50
C ARG A 103 -15.82 1.71 -15.79
N TYR A 104 -15.08 1.23 -14.80
CA TYR A 104 -15.38 -0.02 -14.10
C TYR A 104 -15.80 0.22 -12.65
N VAL A 105 -15.24 1.24 -12.00
CA VAL A 105 -15.40 1.47 -10.56
C VAL A 105 -15.48 2.95 -10.22
N LYS A 106 -16.10 3.24 -9.08
CA LYS A 106 -15.98 4.56 -8.43
C LYS A 106 -14.59 4.67 -7.79
N VAL A 107 -13.85 5.73 -8.12
CA VAL A 107 -12.50 5.97 -7.57
C VAL A 107 -12.56 6.95 -6.42
N ILE A 108 -11.93 6.58 -5.30
CA ILE A 108 -11.77 7.39 -4.10
C ILE A 108 -10.27 7.52 -3.81
N ILE A 109 -9.76 8.74 -3.64
CA ILE A 109 -8.35 9.01 -3.38
C ILE A 109 -8.20 9.67 -2.02
N ILE A 110 -7.31 9.15 -1.18
CA ILE A 110 -6.86 9.81 0.04
C ILE A 110 -5.50 10.42 -0.27
N LYS A 111 -5.34 11.74 -0.16
CA LYS A 111 -4.09 12.41 -0.58
C LYS A 111 -2.87 11.92 0.20
N GLY A 112 -1.80 11.58 -0.52
CA GLY A 112 -0.43 11.41 -0.01
C GLY A 112 0.37 12.71 -0.06
N ASN A 113 1.66 12.67 0.32
CA ASN A 113 2.52 13.85 0.31
C ASN A 113 2.84 14.33 -1.10
N HIS A 114 2.75 13.45 -2.10
CA HIS A 114 2.94 13.85 -3.49
C HIS A 114 1.67 14.40 -4.12
N ASP A 115 0.49 14.29 -3.51
CA ASP A 115 -0.79 14.60 -4.15
C ASP A 115 -1.26 16.06 -4.00
N GLY A 116 -0.36 16.97 -3.64
CA GLY A 116 -0.66 18.40 -3.59
C GLY A 116 -1.29 18.90 -4.91
N GLY A 117 -2.45 19.55 -4.81
CA GLY A 117 -3.18 20.15 -5.94
C GLY A 117 -3.75 19.18 -6.97
N ILE A 118 -3.83 17.87 -6.67
CA ILE A 118 -4.37 16.87 -7.60
C ILE A 118 -5.83 17.16 -8.01
N GLU A 119 -6.62 17.70 -7.08
CA GLU A 119 -8.01 18.13 -7.29
C GLU A 119 -8.17 19.24 -8.34
N LYS A 120 -7.09 19.94 -8.71
CA LYS A 120 -7.14 21.03 -9.71
C LYS A 120 -7.28 20.52 -11.14
N PHE A 121 -6.99 19.24 -11.39
CA PHE A 121 -7.02 18.67 -12.74
C PHE A 121 -7.66 17.28 -12.80
N LEU A 122 -8.04 16.70 -11.66
CA LEU A 122 -8.66 15.40 -11.56
C LEU A 122 -10.02 15.53 -10.86
N ASP A 123 -11.09 15.24 -11.58
CA ASP A 123 -12.47 15.29 -11.08
C ASP A 123 -12.90 13.91 -10.56
N LEU A 124 -12.50 13.59 -9.33
CA LEU A 124 -12.81 12.35 -8.63
C LEU A 124 -13.14 12.66 -7.16
N GLU A 125 -13.60 11.65 -6.41
CA GLU A 125 -13.74 11.79 -4.96
C GLU A 125 -12.36 11.79 -4.30
N ILE A 126 -11.92 12.98 -3.87
CA ILE A 126 -10.56 13.19 -3.33
C ILE A 126 -10.66 13.75 -1.91
N HIS A 127 -10.10 13.01 -0.95
CA HIS A 127 -10.07 13.35 0.47
C HIS A 127 -8.74 13.93 0.89
N GLY A 128 -8.78 14.76 1.95
CA GLY A 128 -7.61 15.42 2.49
C GLY A 128 -6.55 14.46 3.05
N PRO A 129 -5.33 14.94 3.29
CA PRO A 129 -4.21 14.09 3.69
C PRO A 129 -4.33 13.54 5.12
N ARG A 130 -5.25 14.07 5.93
CA ARG A 130 -5.56 13.57 7.28
C ARG A 130 -6.29 12.23 7.26
N GLY A 131 -6.87 11.84 6.13
CA GLY A 131 -7.55 10.56 5.97
C GLY A 131 -9.07 10.67 6.01
N ILE A 132 -9.72 9.52 5.94
CA ILE A 132 -11.18 9.37 6.02
C ILE A 132 -11.53 8.01 6.64
N ARG A 133 -12.64 7.98 7.40
CA ARG A 133 -13.29 6.76 7.85
C ARG A 133 -14.41 6.33 6.89
N LEU A 134 -14.41 5.07 6.47
CA LEU A 134 -15.52 4.40 5.79
C LEU A 134 -15.87 3.12 6.56
N GLY A 135 -16.98 3.13 7.29
CA GLY A 135 -17.37 2.03 8.16
C GLY A 135 -16.33 1.76 9.25
N ASP A 136 -15.87 0.51 9.34
CA ASP A 136 -14.84 0.06 10.27
C ASP A 136 -13.40 0.40 9.84
N PHE A 137 -13.20 1.04 8.67
CA PHE A 137 -11.89 1.24 8.06
C PHE A 137 -11.51 2.73 8.03
N TYR A 138 -10.34 3.05 8.56
CA TYR A 138 -9.73 4.37 8.46
C TYR A 138 -8.58 4.34 7.46
N PHE A 139 -8.63 5.20 6.45
CA PHE A 139 -7.63 5.29 5.40
C PHE A 139 -6.79 6.56 5.61
N ASN A 140 -5.48 6.40 5.77
CA ASN A 140 -4.54 7.52 5.90
C ASN A 140 -3.20 7.12 5.29
N HIS A 141 -2.65 7.95 4.42
CA HIS A 141 -1.37 7.62 3.76
C HIS A 141 -0.22 7.37 4.74
N GLY A 142 -0.17 8.10 5.86
CA GLY A 142 0.82 7.91 6.92
C GLY A 142 1.82 9.05 7.06
N HIS A 143 1.83 10.00 6.12
CA HIS A 143 2.66 11.20 6.18
C HIS A 143 2.09 12.31 7.09
N THR A 144 0.83 12.22 7.50
CA THR A 144 0.16 13.19 8.40
C THR A 144 -0.50 12.51 9.60
N TRP A 145 -0.99 13.33 10.53
CA TRP A 145 -1.79 12.87 11.65
C TRP A 145 -3.22 12.52 11.21
N PRO A 146 -3.71 11.30 11.53
CA PRO A 146 -5.13 10.98 11.44
C PRO A 146 -6.01 12.01 12.15
N ASP A 147 -7.20 12.26 11.62
CA ASP A 147 -8.24 12.97 12.34
C ASP A 147 -8.86 12.13 13.48
N SER A 148 -9.77 12.75 14.24
CA SER A 148 -10.34 12.15 15.44
C SER A 148 -11.24 10.95 15.17
N SER A 149 -11.80 10.81 13.96
CA SER A 149 -12.70 9.69 13.63
C SER A 149 -11.99 8.33 13.54
N LEU A 150 -10.66 8.29 13.68
CA LEU A 150 -9.92 7.04 13.83
C LEU A 150 -10.38 6.22 15.05
N ASP A 151 -10.85 6.87 16.12
CA ASP A 151 -11.32 6.21 17.35
C ASP A 151 -12.43 5.18 17.12
N SER A 152 -13.26 5.42 16.12
CA SER A 152 -14.45 4.65 15.78
C SER A 152 -14.19 3.57 14.72
N SER A 153 -12.91 3.28 14.45
CA SER A 153 -12.48 2.35 13.39
C SER A 153 -11.87 1.09 14.00
N LYS A 154 -12.04 -0.05 13.32
CA LYS A 154 -11.37 -1.32 13.67
C LYS A 154 -10.06 -1.51 12.91
N TYR A 155 -9.87 -0.79 11.81
CA TYR A 155 -8.68 -0.88 10.97
C TYR A 155 -8.12 0.50 10.66
N LEU A 156 -6.79 0.62 10.69
CA LEU A 156 -6.04 1.73 10.13
C LEU A 156 -5.22 1.22 8.94
N LEU A 157 -5.53 1.71 7.75
CA LEU A 157 -4.91 1.30 6.50
C LEU A 157 -4.00 2.43 5.98
N MET A 158 -2.73 2.09 5.77
CA MET A 158 -1.66 3.05 5.48
C MET A 158 -0.82 2.65 4.27
N GLY A 159 -0.16 3.64 3.67
CA GLY A 159 0.81 3.48 2.59
C GLY A 159 2.18 4.01 2.99
N HIS A 160 2.79 4.82 2.12
CA HIS A 160 3.91 5.74 2.37
C HIS A 160 5.27 5.11 2.65
N LEU A 161 5.30 3.96 3.33
CA LEU A 161 6.55 3.32 3.74
C LEU A 161 7.16 2.45 2.66
N HIS A 162 6.35 2.07 1.66
CA HIS A 162 6.73 1.17 0.55
C HIS A 162 7.48 -0.08 1.03
N PRO A 163 6.92 -0.83 2.00
CA PRO A 163 7.66 -1.87 2.73
C PRO A 163 8.15 -2.99 1.82
N GLU A 164 9.47 -3.18 1.80
CA GLU A 164 10.13 -4.34 1.20
C GLU A 164 11.02 -5.09 2.19
N VAL A 165 10.99 -6.42 2.10
CA VAL A 165 11.89 -7.31 2.84
C VAL A 165 12.95 -7.88 1.90
N GLY A 166 14.20 -7.79 2.34
CA GLY A 166 15.32 -8.40 1.63
C GLY A 166 15.47 -9.86 1.98
N VAL A 167 15.37 -10.72 0.99
CA VAL A 167 15.52 -12.16 1.10
C VAL A 167 16.88 -12.55 0.51
N ILE A 168 17.68 -13.28 1.29
CA ILE A 168 18.96 -13.84 0.82
C ILE A 168 18.74 -15.30 0.49
N ILE A 169 18.81 -15.65 -0.79
CA ILE A 169 18.82 -17.05 -1.23
C ILE A 169 20.28 -17.52 -1.20
N PRO A 170 20.62 -18.64 -0.53
CA PRO A 170 21.98 -19.17 -0.52
C PRO A 170 22.54 -19.33 -1.94
N GLY A 171 23.73 -18.78 -2.20
CA GLY A 171 24.35 -18.83 -3.52
C GLY A 171 23.81 -17.81 -4.53
N SER A 172 22.89 -16.92 -4.15
CA SER A 172 22.33 -15.87 -5.01
C SER A 172 22.44 -14.49 -4.37
N HIS A 173 22.10 -13.46 -5.15
CA HIS A 173 22.02 -12.09 -4.67
C HIS A 173 20.78 -11.87 -3.80
N ARG A 174 20.86 -10.89 -2.90
CA ARG A 174 19.70 -10.45 -2.12
C ARG A 174 18.61 -9.93 -3.05
N LYS A 175 17.41 -10.51 -2.96
CA LYS A 175 16.22 -10.07 -3.70
C LYS A 175 15.29 -9.34 -2.75
N PHE A 176 14.77 -8.20 -3.17
CA PHE A 176 13.77 -7.45 -2.42
C PHE A 176 12.37 -7.90 -2.83
N HIS A 177 11.51 -8.08 -1.84
CA HIS A 177 10.13 -8.46 -2.01
C HIS A 177 9.24 -7.46 -1.29
N ARG A 178 8.29 -6.87 -2.02
CA ARG A 178 7.18 -6.12 -1.44
C ARG A 178 6.43 -6.99 -0.43
N CYS A 179 6.01 -6.36 0.66
CA CYS A 179 5.36 -7.07 1.75
C CYS A 179 4.32 -6.19 2.45
N TRP A 180 3.37 -6.83 3.11
CA TRP A 180 2.43 -6.19 4.02
C TRP A 180 3.06 -6.11 5.42
N LEU A 181 2.81 -5.01 6.12
CA LEU A 181 3.09 -4.94 7.56
C LEU A 181 1.78 -4.89 8.33
N ILE A 182 1.59 -5.83 9.24
CA ILE A 182 0.38 -5.93 10.06
C ILE A 182 0.76 -5.81 11.52
N GLY A 183 0.07 -4.96 12.26
CA GLY A 183 0.38 -4.76 13.67
C GLY A 183 -0.76 -4.15 14.46
N ARG A 184 -0.43 -3.69 15.67
CA ARG A 184 -1.36 -3.06 16.60
C ARG A 184 -0.82 -1.75 17.15
N PRO A 185 -1.70 -0.83 17.56
CA PRO A 185 -1.32 0.40 18.24
C PRO A 185 -0.64 0.07 19.57
N ASN A 186 0.35 0.86 19.95
CA ASN A 186 0.87 0.78 21.31
C ASN A 186 -0.02 1.54 22.30
N ARG A 187 0.31 1.46 23.59
CA ARG A 187 -0.44 2.13 24.66
C ARG A 187 -0.62 3.63 24.43
N LYS A 188 0.42 4.31 23.93
CA LYS A 188 0.36 5.76 23.67
C LYS A 188 -0.66 6.10 22.58
N MET A 189 -0.74 5.29 21.52
CA MET A 189 -1.74 5.45 20.47
C MET A 189 -3.15 5.12 20.96
N GLN A 190 -3.31 4.07 21.76
CA GLN A 190 -4.59 3.73 22.39
C GLN A 190 -5.07 4.87 23.31
N GLU A 191 -4.18 5.51 24.05
CA GLU A 191 -4.54 6.63 24.92
C GLU A 191 -4.88 7.90 24.14
N TYR A 192 -4.10 8.23 23.11
CA TYR A 192 -4.24 9.45 22.32
C TYR A 192 -5.44 9.41 21.35
N TYR A 193 -5.59 8.32 20.60
CA TYR A 193 -6.63 8.17 19.58
C TYR A 193 -7.81 7.30 20.03
N LYS A 194 -7.77 6.70 21.22
CA LYS A 194 -8.76 5.68 21.65
C LYS A 194 -8.90 4.51 20.68
N PHE A 195 -7.88 4.30 19.83
CA PHE A 195 -7.86 3.28 18.81
C PHE A 195 -7.12 2.04 19.29
N ASN A 196 -7.77 0.88 19.21
CA ASN A 196 -7.21 -0.42 19.56
C ASN A 196 -7.31 -1.45 18.41
N GLY A 197 -7.55 -0.97 17.19
CA GLY A 197 -7.75 -1.78 16.00
C GLY A 197 -6.47 -2.38 15.41
N LYS A 198 -6.60 -3.05 14.27
CA LYS A 198 -5.46 -3.55 13.48
C LYS A 198 -4.90 -2.44 12.60
N ILE A 199 -3.59 -2.40 12.45
CA ILE A 199 -2.88 -1.47 11.55
C ILE A 199 -2.31 -2.28 10.41
N VAL A 200 -2.61 -1.89 9.17
CA VAL A 200 -2.10 -2.53 7.96
C VAL A 200 -1.39 -1.49 7.11
N ILE A 201 -0.13 -1.76 6.78
CA ILE A 201 0.67 -0.94 5.87
C ILE A 201 0.79 -1.68 4.56
N PHE A 202 0.32 -1.03 3.50
CA PHE A 202 0.26 -1.54 2.16
C PHE A 202 1.66 -1.46 1.52
N PRO A 203 2.06 -2.50 0.78
CA PRO A 203 3.15 -2.38 -0.18
C PRO A 203 2.76 -1.38 -1.28
N ALA A 204 3.77 -0.77 -1.90
CA ALA A 204 3.53 0.09 -3.05
C ALA A 204 2.96 -0.72 -4.23
N PHE A 205 1.93 -0.18 -4.88
CA PHE A 205 1.36 -0.80 -6.07
C PHE A 205 2.34 -0.71 -7.24
N ASN A 206 3.03 0.42 -7.36
CA ASN A 206 4.05 0.62 -8.38
C ASN A 206 5.30 -0.25 -8.09
N PRO A 207 5.70 -1.14 -9.00
CA PRO A 207 6.86 -2.02 -8.80
C PRO A 207 8.21 -1.28 -8.85
N LEU A 208 8.22 -0.02 -9.31
CA LEU A 208 9.43 0.82 -9.34
C LEU A 208 9.66 1.55 -8.02
N VAL A 209 8.73 1.44 -7.08
CA VAL A 209 8.76 2.11 -5.79
C VAL A 209 8.96 1.06 -4.71
N GLY A 210 9.99 1.24 -3.90
CA GLY A 210 10.33 0.31 -2.85
C GLY A 210 11.39 0.87 -1.93
N MET A 211 11.22 0.62 -0.64
CA MET A 211 12.27 0.87 0.33
C MET A 211 12.44 -0.38 1.17
N SER A 212 13.69 -0.86 1.26
CA SER A 212 14.05 -1.86 2.26
C SER A 212 13.57 -1.34 3.62
N ILE A 213 12.75 -2.13 4.31
CA ILE A 213 12.30 -1.77 5.66
C ILE A 213 13.56 -1.58 6.52
N LYS A 214 13.77 -0.35 6.98
CA LYS A 214 14.85 0.07 7.88
C LYS A 214 14.26 0.41 9.24
N GLU A 215 15.12 0.62 10.23
CA GLU A 215 14.73 1.00 11.60
C GLU A 215 13.98 2.33 11.70
N TYR A 216 14.08 3.18 10.69
CA TYR A 216 13.41 4.48 10.66
C TYR A 216 12.25 4.46 9.67
N ALA A 217 11.05 4.73 10.18
CA ALA A 217 9.85 4.95 9.38
C ALA A 217 9.45 6.43 9.43
N PRO A 218 9.27 7.08 8.27
CA PRO A 218 8.71 8.44 8.22
C PRO A 218 7.26 8.47 8.70
N GLY A 219 6.75 9.69 8.93
CA GLY A 219 5.37 9.92 9.37
C GLY A 219 5.23 10.14 10.88
N PRO A 220 4.23 10.92 11.32
CA PRO A 220 4.09 11.31 12.71
C PRO A 220 3.80 10.15 13.66
N LEU A 221 3.09 9.11 13.20
CA LEU A 221 2.76 7.95 14.04
C LEU A 221 4.00 7.15 14.44
N PHE A 222 4.98 7.02 13.55
CA PHE A 222 6.25 6.34 13.85
C PHE A 222 7.21 7.25 14.60
N LYS A 223 7.38 8.51 14.15
CA LYS A 223 8.25 9.50 14.82
C LYS A 223 7.89 9.74 16.28
N ASN A 224 6.60 9.69 16.61
CA ASN A 224 6.12 9.88 17.98
C ASN A 224 5.95 8.58 18.76
N SER A 225 6.45 7.46 18.23
CA SER A 225 6.35 6.14 18.85
C SER A 225 4.92 5.82 19.26
N LEU A 226 3.96 5.96 18.33
CA LEU A 226 2.57 5.50 18.48
C LEU A 226 2.38 4.09 17.91
N ILE A 227 3.22 3.75 16.92
CA ILE A 227 3.29 2.42 16.31
C ILE A 227 4.73 1.91 16.47
N SER A 228 4.86 0.66 16.91
CA SER A 228 6.16 0.00 17.02
C SER A 228 6.42 -0.87 15.80
N MET A 229 7.16 -0.35 14.82
CA MET A 229 7.48 -1.06 13.57
C MET A 229 8.10 -2.45 13.81
N GLU A 230 8.96 -2.58 14.83
CA GLU A 230 9.62 -3.85 15.17
C GLU A 230 8.67 -4.97 15.61
N LYS A 231 7.46 -4.62 16.04
CA LYS A 231 6.42 -5.55 16.49
C LYS A 231 5.42 -5.89 15.39
N MET A 232 5.55 -5.30 14.21
CA MET A 232 4.66 -5.59 13.08
C MET A 232 5.12 -6.87 12.40
N ASP A 233 4.16 -7.73 12.08
CA ASP A 233 4.32 -8.96 11.32
C ASP A 233 4.47 -8.66 9.83
N VAL A 234 5.34 -9.42 9.19
CA VAL A 234 5.68 -9.26 7.76
C VAL A 234 5.04 -10.40 6.97
N TYR A 235 4.21 -10.04 6.00
CA TYR A 235 3.59 -11.00 5.06
C TYR A 235 4.04 -10.68 3.64
N LEU A 236 4.51 -11.68 2.90
CA LEU A 236 4.78 -11.52 1.47
C LEU A 236 3.46 -11.46 0.68
N LEU A 237 3.52 -10.97 -0.57
CA LEU A 237 2.34 -10.91 -1.44
C LEU A 237 1.73 -12.29 -1.73
N ASP A 238 2.54 -13.35 -1.65
CA ASP A 238 2.12 -14.74 -1.82
C ASP A 238 1.61 -15.39 -0.51
N SER A 239 1.19 -14.58 0.47
CA SER A 239 0.64 -14.98 1.77
C SER A 239 1.64 -15.55 2.79
N ARG A 240 2.92 -15.73 2.45
CA ARG A 240 3.90 -16.28 3.40
C ARG A 240 4.14 -15.32 4.58
N HIS A 241 3.90 -15.80 5.80
CA HIS A 241 4.17 -15.09 7.04
C HIS A 241 5.62 -15.30 7.49
N LEU A 242 6.42 -14.23 7.48
CA LEU A 242 7.84 -14.31 7.84
C LEU A 242 8.07 -14.18 9.35
N GLY A 243 7.12 -13.62 10.09
CA GLY A 243 7.22 -13.27 11.51
C GLY A 243 7.31 -11.75 11.71
N SER A 244 7.51 -11.33 12.95
CA SER A 244 7.68 -9.91 13.27
C SER A 244 8.99 -9.35 12.71
N LEU A 245 9.02 -8.05 12.42
CA LEU A 245 10.22 -7.40 11.90
C LEU A 245 11.44 -7.56 12.84
N SER A 246 11.23 -7.55 14.15
CA SER A 246 12.30 -7.83 15.14
C SER A 246 12.83 -9.26 15.09
N SER A 247 11.98 -10.25 14.75
CA SER A 247 12.42 -11.63 14.57
C SER A 247 13.30 -11.80 13.33
N LEU A 248 12.98 -11.09 12.24
CA LEU A 248 13.76 -11.12 10.99
C LEU A 248 15.15 -10.51 11.12
N LYS A 249 15.34 -9.57 12.06
CA LYS A 249 16.67 -9.02 12.36
C LYS A 249 17.57 -10.01 13.11
N LYS A 250 16.99 -10.99 13.80
CA LYS A 250 17.73 -11.92 14.68
C LYS A 250 18.11 -13.25 14.01
N GLU A 251 17.61 -13.54 12.81
CA GLU A 251 17.93 -14.75 12.06
C GLU A 251 18.31 -14.42 10.62
N LYS A 252 19.41 -15.00 10.12
CA LYS A 252 19.64 -15.10 8.67
C LYS A 252 18.41 -15.79 8.07
N ILE A 253 17.68 -15.09 7.18
CA ILE A 253 16.56 -15.60 6.38
C ILE A 253 17.07 -16.71 5.44
N ILE A 254 17.44 -17.86 5.99
CA ILE A 254 18.04 -18.99 5.25
C ILE A 254 17.12 -20.22 5.29
N ASN A 255 16.23 -20.35 6.28
CA ASN A 255 15.49 -21.60 6.48
C ASN A 255 13.98 -21.58 6.16
N LYS A 256 13.34 -20.41 5.97
CA LYS A 256 11.88 -20.32 5.68
C LYS A 256 11.52 -20.33 4.18
N LEU A 257 12.50 -20.44 3.29
CA LEU A 257 12.34 -20.21 1.86
C LEU A 257 12.76 -21.40 0.99
N LYS A 258 12.71 -22.62 1.55
CA LYS A 258 13.10 -23.84 0.82
C LYS A 258 12.23 -24.14 -0.42
N ASP A 259 11.16 -23.39 -0.63
CA ASP A 259 10.22 -23.59 -1.75
C ASP A 259 10.20 -22.40 -2.74
N ILE A 260 11.30 -21.64 -2.88
CA ILE A 260 11.45 -20.70 -4.00
C ILE A 260 12.09 -21.45 -5.19
N GLU A 261 11.28 -22.23 -5.90
CA GLU A 261 11.53 -22.66 -7.28
C GLU A 261 10.37 -22.23 -8.19
#